data_AF-A0A845Z6F7-F1
#
_entry.id   AF-A0A845Z6F7-F1
#
_cell.length_a   1.000
_cell.length_b   1.000
_cell.length_c   1.000
_cell.angle_alpha   90.00
_cell.angle_beta   90.00
_cell.angle_gamma   90.00
#
_symmetry.space_group_name_H-M   'P 1'
#
loop_
_entity.id
_entity.type
_entity.pdbx_description
1 polymer ?
#
loop_
_entity_poly.entity_id
_entity_poly.type
_entity_poly.pdbx_seq_one_letter_code
_entity_poly.pdbx_strand_id
1 'polypeptide(L)'
;MFMPDNINNLSDFTGVNSEITNTILPEIDINNPLIFTPSAESFSVPITQLNDLDNMILSQDSAIYEPTVDISTDESVDILTGEAILQTINQAVIEGYQYLHEFAANPEFEAKMDLAFGENWDKEANISLPAIGVISSTEINGANGAFAEATNTIYLSKEFLGQNLENIGEVTDVWLEEFGHSIDSQINIVDGVGDEGEIFSAVVQGKYLSGVDIEVLKSENDRAFVEIDGEILEIENNYEWVRYTVQWGDTLSQ
;
A
#
# COMPACT_ATOMS: atom_id res chain seq x y z
N MET A 1 18.91 37.25 -41.06
CA MET A 1 17.49 37.31 -40.66
C MET A 1 16.94 35.92 -40.95
N PHE A 2 17.27 34.90 -40.15
CA PHE A 2 16.70 34.49 -38.84
C PHE A 2 15.22 34.02 -38.91
N MET A 3 15.07 32.68 -38.84
CA MET A 3 13.99 31.86 -38.22
C MET A 3 12.57 31.86 -38.85
N PRO A 4 11.75 30.80 -38.62
CA PRO A 4 12.03 29.36 -38.82
C PRO A 4 10.84 28.58 -39.45
N ASP A 5 11.09 27.32 -39.84
CA ASP A 5 10.07 26.32 -40.17
C ASP A 5 9.38 25.79 -38.90
N ASN A 6 8.05 25.65 -38.93
CA ASN A 6 7.23 25.14 -37.82
C ASN A 6 6.40 23.92 -38.26
N ILE A 7 6.96 22.74 -37.92
CA ILE A 7 6.40 21.52 -37.30
C ILE A 7 5.20 20.74 -37.86
N ASN A 8 5.44 19.42 -37.80
CA ASN A 8 4.55 18.30 -37.46
C ASN A 8 4.07 17.42 -38.62
N ASN A 9 4.96 16.50 -39.00
CA ASN A 9 4.57 15.25 -39.63
C ASN A 9 5.23 14.09 -38.87
N LEU A 10 4.41 13.43 -38.04
CA LEU A 10 4.35 11.99 -37.83
C LEU A 10 5.63 11.20 -38.16
N SER A 11 6.55 11.15 -37.20
CA SER A 11 7.50 10.05 -37.07
C SER A 11 7.84 9.87 -35.60
N ASP A 12 7.74 8.62 -35.18
CA ASP A 12 8.27 8.05 -33.96
C ASP A 12 7.39 8.13 -32.70
N PHE A 13 6.75 6.98 -32.45
CA PHE A 13 6.45 6.39 -31.15
C PHE A 13 7.72 6.31 -30.26
N THR A 14 8.35 7.44 -29.99
CA THR A 14 9.38 7.62 -28.96
C THR A 14 8.74 8.41 -27.84
N GLY A 15 7.93 7.71 -27.06
CA GLY A 15 7.18 8.29 -25.95
C GLY A 15 6.97 7.34 -24.78
N VAL A 16 7.69 6.20 -24.74
CA VAL A 16 8.02 5.61 -23.44
C VAL A 16 9.16 6.47 -22.92
N ASN A 17 8.84 7.45 -22.07
CA ASN A 17 9.87 8.17 -21.34
C ASN A 17 10.73 7.15 -20.63
N SER A 18 11.97 7.01 -21.09
CA SER A 18 13.03 6.20 -20.55
C SER A 18 13.55 6.77 -19.21
N GLU A 19 12.65 7.22 -18.33
CA GLU A 19 12.97 7.92 -17.07
C GLU A 19 12.19 7.41 -15.83
N ILE A 20 11.59 6.20 -15.86
CA ILE A 20 11.22 5.47 -14.61
C ILE A 20 12.27 4.39 -14.27
N THR A 21 13.51 4.51 -14.74
CA THR A 21 14.50 3.41 -14.62
C THR A 21 15.78 3.84 -13.92
N ASN A 22 15.66 4.34 -12.68
CA ASN A 22 16.74 4.25 -11.70
C ASN A 22 16.17 3.95 -10.31
N THR A 23 15.40 2.86 -10.19
CA THR A 23 14.91 2.38 -8.88
C THR A 23 15.93 1.42 -8.28
N ILE A 24 16.63 1.83 -7.22
CA ILE A 24 17.44 0.93 -6.36
C ILE A 24 16.99 1.16 -4.91
N LEU A 25 16.24 0.20 -4.34
CA LEU A 25 15.80 0.17 -2.95
C LEU A 25 15.66 -1.30 -2.51
N PRO A 26 16.64 -1.96 -1.88
CA PRO A 26 16.75 -1.79 -0.43
C PRO A 26 18.20 -1.94 0.09
N GLU A 27 18.56 -1.20 1.15
CA GLU A 27 19.57 -1.64 2.11
C GLU A 27 19.19 -1.10 3.51
N ILE A 28 18.31 -1.85 4.17
CA ILE A 28 17.84 -1.87 5.58
C ILE A 28 18.84 -2.02 6.72
N ASP A 29 20.07 -1.51 6.71
CA ASP A 29 20.99 -1.72 7.85
C ASP A 29 21.34 -0.40 8.57
N ILE A 30 20.84 -0.22 9.79
CA ILE A 30 21.50 0.72 10.71
C ILE A 30 21.94 0.11 12.05
N ASN A 31 22.28 -1.18 11.97
CA ASN A 31 22.84 -2.14 12.92
C ASN A 31 21.89 -2.73 13.98
N ASN A 32 20.64 -3.14 13.71
CA ASN A 32 20.12 -3.61 12.43
C ASN A 32 18.58 -3.87 12.49
N PRO A 33 17.73 -2.92 12.07
CA PRO A 33 16.25 -2.95 12.21
C PRO A 33 15.47 -3.97 11.34
N LEU A 34 15.98 -5.20 11.36
CA LEU A 34 15.54 -6.46 10.74
C LEU A 34 15.87 -6.66 9.24
N ILE A 35 16.76 -5.80 8.75
CA ILE A 35 17.70 -5.89 7.61
C ILE A 35 17.28 -6.54 6.29
N PHE A 36 17.17 -5.70 5.27
CA PHE A 36 16.96 -6.11 3.88
C PHE A 36 17.98 -5.49 2.94
N THR A 37 18.82 -6.29 2.25
CA THR A 37 19.72 -5.76 1.21
C THR A 37 20.09 -6.84 0.18
N PRO A 38 20.12 -6.52 -1.13
CA PRO A 38 21.41 -6.17 -1.73
C PRO A 38 21.33 -5.02 -2.75
N SER A 39 22.10 -3.95 -2.51
CA SER A 39 22.25 -2.85 -3.46
C SER A 39 23.45 -3.09 -4.40
N ALA A 40 23.19 -3.49 -5.65
CA ALA A 40 24.10 -3.32 -6.80
C ALA A 40 23.43 -3.41 -8.19
N GLU A 41 22.22 -3.97 -8.31
CA GLU A 41 21.41 -3.96 -9.54
C GLU A 41 19.95 -3.65 -9.16
N SER A 42 19.19 -3.02 -10.07
CA SER A 42 17.86 -2.43 -9.87
C SER A 42 16.91 -3.24 -8.98
N PHE A 43 16.24 -2.59 -8.02
CA PHE A 43 15.14 -3.19 -7.26
C PHE A 43 13.86 -3.14 -8.08
N SER A 44 13.19 -4.27 -8.17
CA SER A 44 11.83 -4.36 -8.71
C SER A 44 10.96 -4.99 -7.64
N VAL A 45 9.90 -4.30 -7.24
CA VAL A 45 8.84 -4.88 -6.41
C VAL A 45 8.29 -6.09 -7.18
N PRO A 46 8.35 -7.31 -6.62
CA PRO A 46 7.83 -8.48 -7.32
C PRO A 46 6.31 -8.39 -7.32
N ILE A 47 5.74 -7.82 -8.38
CA ILE A 47 4.31 -7.81 -8.59
C ILE A 47 3.93 -9.11 -9.28
N THR A 48 3.26 -9.99 -8.56
CA THR A 48 3.00 -11.37 -8.99
C THR A 48 1.70 -11.52 -9.76
N GLN A 49 0.79 -10.53 -9.68
CA GLN A 49 -0.51 -10.55 -10.38
C GLN A 49 -0.90 -9.16 -10.91
N LEU A 50 -1.02 -9.04 -12.24
CA LEU A 50 -1.36 -7.81 -12.98
C LEU A 50 -2.43 -8.03 -14.07
N ASN A 51 -2.99 -9.24 -14.19
CA ASN A 51 -3.52 -9.78 -15.44
C ASN A 51 -4.77 -9.08 -16.03
N ASP A 52 -5.39 -8.13 -15.32
CA ASP A 52 -6.67 -7.53 -15.71
C ASP A 52 -6.70 -5.99 -15.76
N LEU A 53 -5.55 -5.32 -15.64
CA LEU A 53 -5.53 -3.85 -15.53
C LEU A 53 -5.88 -3.11 -16.84
N ASP A 54 -5.69 -3.75 -18.00
CA ASP A 54 -5.89 -3.10 -19.32
C ASP A 54 -7.36 -2.88 -19.70
N ASN A 55 -8.34 -3.35 -18.91
CA ASN A 55 -9.77 -3.31 -19.25
C ASN A 55 -10.65 -2.57 -18.21
N MET A 56 -10.08 -1.74 -17.33
CA MET A 56 -10.85 -1.06 -16.29
C MET A 56 -11.69 0.11 -16.83
N ILE A 57 -13.01 -0.03 -16.80
CA ILE A 57 -13.96 1.10 -16.85
C ILE A 57 -14.50 1.28 -15.43
N LEU A 58 -13.99 2.28 -14.69
CA LEU A 58 -14.60 2.65 -13.42
C LEU A 58 -15.97 3.30 -13.68
N SER A 59 -16.98 2.83 -12.95
CA SER A 59 -18.29 3.46 -12.89
C SER A 59 -18.14 4.88 -12.33
N GLN A 60 -18.49 5.90 -13.12
CA GLN A 60 -18.43 7.32 -12.75
C GLN A 60 -19.45 7.74 -11.66
N ASP A 61 -19.84 6.85 -10.76
CA ASP A 61 -20.94 7.09 -9.80
C ASP A 61 -20.46 7.30 -8.36
N SER A 62 -19.25 7.85 -8.20
CA SER A 62 -18.83 8.49 -6.95
C SER A 62 -19.22 9.96 -6.99
N ALA A 63 -20.12 10.36 -6.09
CA ALA A 63 -20.86 11.63 -6.08
C ALA A 63 -20.04 12.92 -5.82
N ILE A 64 -18.79 12.99 -6.31
CA ILE A 64 -18.00 14.23 -6.39
C ILE A 64 -17.35 14.33 -7.78
N TYR A 65 -18.15 14.22 -8.84
CA TYR A 65 -17.74 14.63 -10.18
C TYR A 65 -18.94 15.24 -10.91
N GLU A 66 -19.08 16.56 -10.84
CA GLU A 66 -19.91 17.30 -11.79
C GLU A 66 -18.97 17.86 -12.87
N PRO A 67 -18.73 17.15 -13.99
CA PRO A 67 -18.04 17.75 -15.11
C PRO A 67 -19.02 18.67 -15.81
N THR A 68 -18.90 19.98 -15.58
CA THR A 68 -19.49 20.96 -16.49
C THR A 68 -18.65 21.04 -17.77
N VAL A 69 -18.61 19.96 -18.55
CA VAL A 69 -18.16 20.00 -19.94
C VAL A 69 -19.05 19.05 -20.74
N ASP A 70 -19.92 19.65 -21.55
CA ASP A 70 -20.70 18.97 -22.58
C ASP A 70 -19.74 18.39 -23.63
N ILE A 71 -19.49 17.08 -23.57
CA ILE A 71 -18.77 16.34 -24.61
C ILE A 71 -19.68 15.23 -25.15
N SER A 72 -20.70 15.66 -25.90
CA SER A 72 -21.11 14.87 -27.06
C SER A 72 -19.98 14.98 -28.09
N THR A 73 -19.38 13.85 -28.46
CA THR A 73 -18.31 13.64 -29.46
C THR A 73 -16.86 13.72 -28.95
N ASP A 74 -16.37 12.68 -28.27
CA ASP A 74 -14.95 12.30 -28.36
C ASP A 74 -14.74 10.83 -27.97
N GLU A 75 -13.92 10.08 -28.73
CA GLU A 75 -13.48 8.71 -28.42
C GLU A 75 -12.24 8.73 -27.50
N SER A 76 -12.20 9.65 -26.54
CA SER A 76 -11.14 9.81 -25.54
C SER A 76 -11.68 9.53 -24.13
N VAL A 77 -12.22 8.33 -23.94
CA VAL A 77 -12.37 7.80 -22.57
C VAL A 77 -10.95 7.53 -22.08
N ASP A 78 -10.48 8.34 -21.14
CA ASP A 78 -9.16 8.19 -20.53
C ASP A 78 -9.15 6.86 -19.75
N ILE A 79 -8.61 5.83 -20.38
CA ILE A 79 -8.47 4.49 -19.81
C ILE A 79 -7.44 4.62 -18.69
N LEU A 80 -7.83 4.28 -17.47
CA LEU A 80 -6.88 4.02 -16.38
C LEU A 80 -5.97 2.88 -16.85
N THR A 81 -4.81 3.20 -17.40
CA THR A 81 -3.90 2.17 -17.90
C THR A 81 -3.28 1.46 -16.70
N GLY A 82 -3.04 0.15 -16.81
CA GLY A 82 -2.31 -0.59 -15.77
C GLY A 82 -0.95 0.00 -15.42
N GLU A 83 -0.40 0.83 -16.31
CA GLU A 83 0.78 1.66 -16.07
C GLU A 83 0.58 2.70 -14.96
N ALA A 84 -0.57 3.37 -14.89
CA ALA A 84 -0.86 4.34 -13.83
C ALA A 84 -0.94 3.66 -12.46
N ILE A 85 -1.63 2.52 -12.36
CA ILE A 85 -1.71 1.73 -11.12
C ILE A 85 -0.32 1.24 -10.70
N LEU A 86 0.47 0.73 -11.65
CA LEU A 86 1.84 0.31 -11.39
C LEU A 86 2.72 1.47 -10.89
N GLN A 87 2.56 2.66 -11.46
CA GLN A 87 3.27 3.86 -11.02
C GLN A 87 2.86 4.25 -9.60
N THR A 88 1.57 4.24 -9.29
CA THR A 88 1.05 4.53 -7.94
C THR A 88 1.62 3.58 -6.90
N ILE A 89 1.60 2.26 -7.15
CA ILE A 89 2.18 1.26 -6.23
C ILE A 89 3.67 1.52 -6.05
N ASN A 90 4.42 1.71 -7.13
CA ASN A 90 5.86 1.94 -7.04
C ASN A 90 6.18 3.21 -6.24
N GLN A 91 5.43 4.29 -6.43
CA GLN A 91 5.62 5.54 -5.68
C GLN A 91 5.30 5.34 -4.19
N ALA A 92 4.20 4.67 -3.86
CA ALA A 92 3.80 4.40 -2.49
C ALA A 92 4.83 3.52 -1.76
N VAL A 93 5.31 2.46 -2.40
CA VAL A 93 6.36 1.60 -1.84
C VAL A 93 7.67 2.39 -1.64
N ILE A 94 8.07 3.23 -2.60
CA ILE A 94 9.25 4.10 -2.46
C ILE A 94 9.11 5.02 -1.24
N GLU A 95 7.95 5.66 -1.08
CA GLU A 95 7.66 6.54 0.06
C GLU A 95 7.66 5.77 1.39
N GLY A 96 7.01 4.60 1.43
CA GLY A 96 7.02 3.71 2.59
C GLY A 96 8.44 3.28 3.00
N TYR A 97 9.31 2.95 2.05
CA TYR A 97 10.72 2.65 2.33
C TYR A 97 11.50 3.86 2.90
N GLN A 98 11.13 5.08 2.52
CA GLN A 98 11.73 6.29 3.12
C GLN A 98 11.33 6.40 4.59
N TYR A 99 10.05 6.18 4.91
CA TYR A 99 9.59 6.12 6.30
C TYR A 99 10.28 5.02 7.10
N LEU A 100 10.39 3.81 6.55
CA LEU A 100 11.07 2.69 7.22
C LEU A 100 12.55 2.99 7.49
N HIS A 101 13.25 3.63 6.56
CA HIS A 101 14.63 4.05 6.74
C HIS A 101 14.78 5.11 7.85
N GLU A 102 13.88 6.10 7.91
CA GLU A 102 13.87 7.09 9.00
C GLU A 102 13.50 6.46 10.35
N PHE A 103 12.53 5.55 10.35
CA PHE A 103 12.07 4.82 11.53
C PHE A 103 13.18 3.95 12.12
N ALA A 104 13.92 3.23 11.26
CA ALA A 104 15.09 2.46 11.63
C ALA A 104 16.09 3.31 12.43
N ALA A 105 16.28 4.59 12.06
CA ALA A 105 17.15 5.58 12.73
C ALA A 105 16.59 6.23 13.99
N ASN A 106 15.35 5.91 14.36
CA ASN A 106 14.70 6.51 15.50
C ASN A 106 15.28 5.95 16.83
N PRO A 107 15.70 6.80 17.78
CA PRO A 107 16.16 6.33 19.09
C PRO A 107 15.07 5.62 19.90
N GLU A 108 13.80 5.81 19.56
CA GLU A 108 12.64 5.11 20.13
C GLU A 108 12.23 3.88 19.31
N PHE A 109 13.03 3.43 18.35
CA PHE A 109 12.73 2.27 17.48
C PHE A 109 12.23 1.06 18.28
N GLU A 110 13.01 0.60 19.26
CA GLU A 110 12.61 -0.57 20.07
C GLU A 110 11.30 -0.34 20.83
N ALA A 111 11.10 0.84 21.43
CA ALA A 111 9.87 1.13 22.17
C ALA A 111 8.63 1.19 21.26
N LYS A 112 8.81 1.60 20.00
CA LYS A 112 7.74 1.62 18.99
C LYS A 112 7.47 0.25 18.41
N MET A 113 8.50 -0.59 18.23
CA MET A 113 8.33 -2.00 17.91
C MET A 113 7.61 -2.73 19.05
N ASP A 114 7.96 -2.45 20.31
CA ASP A 114 7.28 -3.03 21.47
C ASP A 114 5.79 -2.61 21.53
N LEU A 115 5.48 -1.40 21.07
CA LEU A 115 4.11 -0.91 21.01
C LEU A 115 3.28 -1.69 19.99
N ALA A 116 3.84 -1.92 18.80
CA ALA A 116 3.20 -2.67 17.72
C ALA A 116 3.16 -4.17 18.06
N PHE A 117 4.32 -4.81 18.18
CA PHE A 117 4.48 -6.27 18.16
C PHE A 117 4.65 -6.92 19.54
N GLY A 118 4.51 -6.15 20.62
CA GLY A 118 4.78 -6.60 21.99
C GLY A 118 6.27 -6.66 22.34
N GLU A 119 6.64 -7.05 23.57
CA GLU A 119 8.04 -6.90 24.05
C GLU A 119 8.98 -8.09 23.72
N ASN A 120 8.48 -9.15 23.05
CA ASN A 120 9.19 -10.44 22.92
C ASN A 120 9.52 -10.85 21.47
N TRP A 121 9.48 -9.93 20.51
CA TRP A 121 9.85 -10.20 19.12
C TRP A 121 11.35 -10.51 18.96
N ASP A 122 11.69 -11.26 17.92
CA ASP A 122 13.06 -11.62 17.58
C ASP A 122 13.83 -10.44 16.98
N LYS A 123 14.69 -9.82 17.81
CA LYS A 123 15.53 -8.67 17.41
C LYS A 123 16.65 -9.02 16.44
N GLU A 124 16.91 -10.31 16.23
CA GLU A 124 17.93 -10.82 15.31
C GLU A 124 17.31 -11.40 14.03
N ALA A 125 15.99 -11.25 13.84
CA ALA A 125 15.29 -11.73 12.66
C ALA A 125 15.85 -11.11 11.36
N ASN A 126 15.92 -11.94 10.33
CA ASN A 126 16.24 -11.54 8.96
C ASN A 126 14.99 -11.78 8.12
N ILE A 127 14.17 -10.76 8.01
CA ILE A 127 12.85 -10.86 7.39
C ILE A 127 12.97 -10.96 5.86
N SER A 128 11.92 -11.45 5.22
CA SER A 128 11.78 -11.62 3.77
C SER A 128 10.73 -10.64 3.24
N LEU A 129 11.02 -9.96 2.12
CA LEU A 129 10.11 -8.97 1.56
C LEU A 129 8.89 -9.68 0.97
N PRO A 130 7.68 -9.22 1.30
CA PRO A 130 6.48 -9.80 0.71
C PRO A 130 6.38 -9.44 -0.78
N ALA A 131 5.74 -10.32 -1.54
CA ALA A 131 5.30 -9.99 -2.89
C ALA A 131 4.10 -9.03 -2.86
N ILE A 132 3.83 -8.35 -3.98
CA ILE A 132 2.60 -7.55 -4.13
C ILE A 132 1.71 -8.16 -5.20
N GLY A 133 0.44 -8.42 -4.87
CA GLY A 133 -0.61 -8.82 -5.80
C GLY A 133 -1.64 -7.71 -5.96
N VAL A 134 -2.17 -7.51 -7.16
CA VAL A 134 -3.27 -6.58 -7.42
C VAL A 134 -4.52 -7.36 -7.81
N ILE A 135 -5.52 -7.38 -6.93
CA ILE A 135 -6.71 -8.24 -7.05
C ILE A 135 -8.00 -7.42 -6.87
N SER A 136 -9.19 -7.97 -7.14
CA SER A 136 -10.43 -7.26 -6.79
C SER A 136 -10.60 -7.23 -5.27
N SER A 137 -11.04 -6.11 -4.71
CA SER A 137 -11.49 -6.01 -3.31
C SER A 137 -12.42 -7.16 -2.92
N THR A 138 -13.29 -7.64 -3.82
CA THR A 138 -14.19 -8.76 -3.53
C THR A 138 -13.48 -10.08 -3.23
N GLU A 139 -12.26 -10.28 -3.73
CA GLU A 139 -11.42 -11.46 -3.47
C GLU A 139 -10.77 -11.38 -2.07
N ILE A 140 -10.66 -10.18 -1.49
CA ILE A 140 -10.22 -9.92 -0.11
C ILE A 140 -11.37 -9.33 0.74
N ASN A 141 -12.58 -9.87 0.57
CA ASN A 141 -13.76 -9.52 1.39
C ASN A 141 -14.13 -8.02 1.47
N GLY A 142 -13.72 -7.23 0.49
CA GLY A 142 -13.97 -5.78 0.40
C GLY A 142 -12.88 -4.91 1.00
N ALA A 143 -11.76 -5.48 1.45
CA ALA A 143 -10.64 -4.74 2.02
C ALA A 143 -9.86 -3.92 0.97
N ASN A 144 -9.14 -2.90 1.42
CA ASN A 144 -8.25 -2.09 0.59
C ASN A 144 -6.89 -2.78 0.39
N GLY A 145 -6.41 -3.41 1.44
CA GLY A 145 -5.21 -4.24 1.49
C GLY A 145 -5.49 -5.52 2.26
N ALA A 146 -4.65 -6.53 2.04
CA ALA A 146 -4.59 -7.70 2.90
C ALA A 146 -3.23 -8.39 2.83
N PHE A 147 -2.75 -8.93 3.95
CA PHE A 147 -1.53 -9.73 4.00
C PHE A 147 -1.87 -11.22 4.16
N ALA A 148 -1.26 -12.06 3.32
CA ALA A 148 -1.35 -13.52 3.42
C ALA A 148 0.00 -14.11 3.83
N GLU A 149 0.09 -14.59 5.08
CA GLU A 149 1.30 -15.22 5.62
C GLU A 149 1.73 -16.45 4.79
N ALA A 150 0.77 -17.30 4.42
CA ALA A 150 1.03 -18.57 3.74
C ALA A 150 1.81 -18.43 2.42
N THR A 151 1.68 -17.27 1.75
CA THR A 151 2.36 -16.96 0.48
C THR A 151 3.32 -15.77 0.60
N ASN A 152 3.45 -15.17 1.80
CA ASN A 152 4.16 -13.91 2.04
C ASN A 152 3.81 -12.85 0.98
N THR A 153 2.51 -12.56 0.81
CA THR A 153 2.02 -11.66 -0.23
C THR A 153 1.09 -10.60 0.36
N ILE A 154 1.36 -9.35 0.01
CA ILE A 154 0.45 -8.21 0.21
C ILE A 154 -0.45 -8.11 -1.02
N TYR A 155 -1.76 -8.20 -0.83
CA TYR A 155 -2.75 -7.95 -1.86
C TYR A 155 -3.30 -6.54 -1.73
N LEU A 156 -3.26 -5.76 -2.81
CA LEU A 156 -3.87 -4.44 -2.89
C LEU A 156 -5.08 -4.48 -3.81
N SER A 157 -6.18 -3.89 -3.35
CA SER A 157 -7.43 -3.82 -4.11
C SER A 157 -7.29 -2.93 -5.35
N LYS A 158 -7.71 -3.48 -6.50
CA LYS A 158 -7.83 -2.74 -7.77
C LYS A 158 -8.72 -1.51 -7.63
N GLU A 159 -9.84 -1.64 -6.93
CA GLU A 159 -10.80 -0.56 -6.73
C GLU A 159 -10.20 0.55 -5.84
N PHE A 160 -9.48 0.18 -4.78
CA PHE A 160 -8.77 1.10 -3.91
C PHE A 160 -7.68 1.87 -4.67
N LEU A 161 -6.85 1.18 -5.44
CA LEU A 161 -5.79 1.78 -6.24
C LEU A 161 -6.35 2.72 -7.31
N GLY A 162 -7.44 2.33 -7.98
CA GLY A 162 -8.11 3.17 -8.97
C GLY A 162 -8.69 4.47 -8.39
N GLN A 163 -9.12 4.45 -7.13
CA GLN A 163 -9.62 5.63 -6.42
C GLN A 163 -8.50 6.55 -5.91
N ASN A 164 -7.29 6.01 -5.71
CA ASN A 164 -6.16 6.72 -5.07
C ASN A 164 -4.97 6.96 -6.01
N LEU A 165 -5.17 6.99 -7.33
CA LEU A 165 -4.09 7.25 -8.29
C LEU A 165 -3.32 8.55 -8.04
N GLU A 166 -4.00 9.58 -7.55
CA GLU A 166 -3.41 10.88 -7.19
C GLU A 166 -3.14 11.02 -5.68
N ASN A 167 -3.39 9.97 -4.89
CA ASN A 167 -3.30 9.98 -3.43
C ASN A 167 -2.32 8.90 -2.95
N ILE A 168 -1.04 9.11 -3.24
CA ILE A 168 0.03 8.16 -2.91
C ILE A 168 0.09 7.87 -1.42
N GLY A 169 -0.19 8.86 -0.56
CA GLY A 169 -0.16 8.71 0.89
C GLY A 169 -1.11 7.63 1.42
N GLU A 170 -2.35 7.55 0.91
CA GLU A 170 -3.28 6.49 1.33
C GLU A 170 -2.82 5.11 0.89
N VAL A 171 -2.22 5.00 -0.31
CA VAL A 171 -1.64 3.72 -0.77
C VAL A 171 -0.41 3.34 0.06
N THR A 172 0.38 4.33 0.47
CA THR A 172 1.51 4.14 1.40
C THR A 172 1.03 3.67 2.77
N ASP A 173 -0.07 4.23 3.29
CA ASP A 173 -0.67 3.87 4.57
C ASP A 173 -1.08 2.40 4.60
N VAL A 174 -1.88 1.97 3.62
CA VAL A 174 -2.32 0.58 3.49
C VAL A 174 -1.12 -0.34 3.26
N TRP A 175 -0.17 0.02 2.39
CA TRP A 175 1.00 -0.81 2.17
C TRP A 175 1.86 -0.99 3.43
N LEU A 176 2.05 0.07 4.23
CA LEU A 176 2.83 0.00 5.47
C LEU A 176 2.14 -0.86 6.54
N GLU A 177 0.81 -0.84 6.60
CA GLU A 177 0.02 -1.68 7.48
C GLU A 177 0.19 -3.17 7.14
N GLU A 178 -0.02 -3.54 5.87
CA GLU A 178 0.16 -4.92 5.41
C GLU A 178 1.63 -5.38 5.49
N PHE A 179 2.57 -4.45 5.33
CA PHE A 179 3.99 -4.74 5.58
C PHE A 179 4.27 -4.95 7.07
N GLY A 180 3.53 -4.29 7.98
CA GLY A 180 3.58 -4.51 9.42
C GLY A 180 3.14 -5.92 9.81
N HIS A 181 2.03 -6.41 9.25
CA HIS A 181 1.58 -7.81 9.41
C HIS A 181 2.62 -8.82 8.87
N SER A 182 3.23 -8.51 7.72
CA SER A 182 4.35 -9.30 7.19
C SER A 182 5.55 -9.33 8.13
N ILE A 183 5.84 -8.22 8.82
CA ILE A 183 6.89 -8.19 9.85
C ILE A 183 6.48 -9.04 11.05
N ASP A 184 5.29 -8.85 11.61
CA ASP A 184 4.84 -9.55 12.82
C ASP A 184 4.95 -11.07 12.68
N SER A 185 4.39 -11.62 11.59
CA SER A 185 4.42 -13.05 11.27
C SER A 185 5.81 -13.66 11.16
N GLN A 186 6.85 -12.84 10.93
CA GLN A 186 8.23 -13.31 10.79
C GLN A 186 9.07 -13.12 12.06
N ILE A 187 8.68 -12.21 12.95
CA ILE A 187 9.46 -11.85 14.14
C ILE A 187 8.85 -12.39 15.43
N ASN A 188 7.56 -12.76 15.40
CA ASN A 188 6.84 -13.35 16.51
C ASN A 188 6.53 -14.84 16.27
N ILE A 189 6.58 -15.65 17.35
CA ILE A 189 6.23 -17.08 17.30
C ILE A 189 4.72 -17.28 17.26
N VAL A 190 4.01 -16.38 17.92
CA VAL A 190 2.56 -16.32 17.95
C VAL A 190 2.24 -14.93 17.45
N ASP A 191 1.51 -14.90 16.35
CA ASP A 191 0.86 -13.72 15.79
C ASP A 191 0.28 -12.83 16.89
N GLY A 192 0.43 -11.53 16.71
CA GLY A 192 -0.12 -10.51 17.57
C GLY A 192 -1.64 -10.67 17.77
N VAL A 193 -2.16 -9.98 18.78
CA VAL A 193 -3.61 -9.90 18.98
C VAL A 193 -4.01 -8.45 18.78
N GLY A 194 -4.76 -8.20 17.72
CA GLY A 194 -5.19 -6.88 17.36
C GLY A 194 -4.93 -6.63 15.88
N ASP A 195 -4.71 -5.36 15.58
CA ASP A 195 -4.24 -4.87 14.30
C ASP A 195 -2.83 -4.27 14.51
N GLU A 196 -1.85 -5.17 14.60
CA GLU A 196 -0.43 -4.83 14.75
C GLU A 196 0.10 -4.02 13.56
N GLY A 197 -0.44 -4.28 12.37
CA GLY A 197 -0.10 -3.59 11.13
C GLY A 197 -0.42 -2.10 11.19
N GLU A 198 -1.64 -1.71 11.60
CA GLU A 198 -2.06 -0.31 11.68
C GLU A 198 -1.28 0.43 12.78
N ILE A 199 -1.00 -0.24 13.91
CA ILE A 199 -0.12 0.32 14.95
C ILE A 199 1.27 0.56 14.38
N PHE A 200 1.83 -0.41 13.66
CA PHE A 200 3.13 -0.31 13.01
C PHE A 200 3.18 0.84 11.99
N SER A 201 2.21 0.90 11.08
CA SER A 201 2.07 1.95 10.07
C SER A 201 2.06 3.34 10.71
N ALA A 202 1.28 3.52 11.78
CA ALA A 202 1.21 4.77 12.50
C ALA A 202 2.56 5.17 13.15
N VAL A 203 3.26 4.24 13.82
CA VAL A 203 4.51 4.58 14.53
C VAL A 203 5.69 4.82 13.58
N VAL A 204 5.72 4.14 12.43
CA VAL A 204 6.69 4.31 11.34
C VAL A 204 6.56 5.71 10.73
N GLN A 205 5.33 6.15 10.49
CA GLN A 205 5.04 7.46 9.93
C GLN A 205 5.07 8.61 10.97
N GLY A 206 5.24 8.27 12.25
CA GLY A 206 5.22 9.26 13.33
C GLY A 206 3.84 9.87 13.61
N LYS A 207 2.76 9.18 13.23
CA LYS A 207 1.38 9.54 13.56
C LYS A 207 1.15 9.35 15.06
N TYR A 208 0.31 10.21 15.64
CA TYR A 208 -0.06 10.11 17.04
C TYR A 208 -1.27 9.19 17.19
N LEU A 209 -1.13 8.12 17.98
CA LEU A 209 -2.22 7.29 18.44
C LEU A 209 -2.57 7.66 19.89
N SER A 210 -3.84 7.90 20.18
CA SER A 210 -4.26 8.06 21.57
C SER A 210 -4.25 6.71 22.29
N GLY A 211 -4.20 6.72 23.62
CA GLY A 211 -4.28 5.46 24.40
C GLY A 211 -5.55 4.67 24.12
N VAL A 212 -6.66 5.36 23.81
CA VAL A 212 -7.93 4.70 23.44
C VAL A 212 -7.82 4.05 22.07
N ASP A 213 -7.20 4.72 21.10
CA ASP A 213 -7.01 4.14 19.76
C ASP A 213 -6.13 2.89 19.82
N ILE A 214 -5.07 2.92 20.62
CA ILE A 214 -4.20 1.76 20.86
C ILE A 214 -4.97 0.60 21.48
N GLU A 215 -5.82 0.87 22.49
CA GLU A 215 -6.63 -0.19 23.12
C GLU A 215 -7.65 -0.80 22.16
N VAL A 216 -8.22 0.01 21.26
CA VAL A 216 -9.13 -0.47 20.22
C VAL A 216 -8.39 -1.37 19.23
N LEU A 217 -7.27 -0.89 18.67
CA LEU A 217 -6.47 -1.64 17.71
C LEU A 217 -5.94 -2.96 18.31
N LYS A 218 -5.47 -2.96 19.56
CA LYS A 218 -5.04 -4.18 20.27
C LYS A 218 -6.17 -5.17 20.63
N SER A 219 -7.41 -4.84 20.30
CA SER A 219 -8.57 -5.70 20.52
C SER A 219 -9.27 -6.10 19.23
N GLU A 220 -8.79 -5.57 18.10
CA GLU A 220 -9.35 -5.84 16.78
C GLU A 220 -9.09 -7.30 16.36
N ASN A 221 -9.93 -7.80 15.47
CA ASN A 221 -9.71 -9.06 14.78
C ASN A 221 -10.02 -8.82 13.32
N ASP A 222 -8.95 -8.57 12.58
CA ASP A 222 -8.86 -8.27 11.15
C ASP A 222 -8.63 -9.54 10.29
N ARG A 223 -8.51 -10.70 10.94
CA ARG A 223 -8.30 -11.99 10.27
C ARG A 223 -9.54 -12.48 9.55
N ALA A 224 -9.35 -12.97 8.33
CA ALA A 224 -10.38 -13.62 7.53
C ALA A 224 -9.82 -14.80 6.71
N PHE A 225 -10.72 -15.67 6.24
CA PHE A 225 -10.39 -16.70 5.24
C PHE A 225 -11.01 -16.31 3.90
N VAL A 226 -10.20 -16.38 2.84
CA VAL A 226 -10.61 -16.08 1.46
C VAL A 226 -10.12 -17.16 0.51
N GLU A 227 -10.69 -17.21 -0.70
CA GLU A 227 -10.22 -18.08 -1.77
C GLU A 227 -9.54 -17.23 -2.84
N ILE A 228 -8.23 -17.40 -3.01
CA ILE A 228 -7.41 -16.71 -4.03
C ILE A 228 -6.77 -17.78 -4.90
N ASP A 229 -6.93 -17.68 -6.23
CA ASP A 229 -6.47 -18.68 -7.22
C ASP A 229 -6.93 -20.13 -6.95
N GLY A 230 -8.05 -20.31 -6.25
CA GLY A 230 -8.57 -21.63 -5.88
C GLY A 230 -7.91 -22.25 -4.65
N GLU A 231 -7.09 -21.50 -3.92
CA GLU A 231 -6.53 -21.87 -2.62
C GLU A 231 -7.20 -21.07 -1.51
N ILE A 232 -7.54 -21.72 -0.39
CA ILE A 232 -8.07 -21.04 0.80
C ILE A 232 -6.88 -20.49 1.58
N LEU A 233 -6.80 -19.16 1.67
CA LEU A 233 -5.77 -18.45 2.42
C LEU A 233 -6.41 -17.78 3.64
N GLU A 234 -5.65 -17.75 4.73
CA GLU A 234 -5.91 -16.84 5.83
C GLU A 234 -5.22 -15.51 5.52
N ILE A 235 -5.93 -14.41 5.79
CA ILE A 235 -5.46 -13.05 5.55
C ILE A 235 -5.74 -12.15 6.75
N GLU A 236 -4.91 -11.16 6.97
CA GLU A 236 -5.16 -9.96 7.80
C GLU A 236 -5.60 -8.83 6.86
N ASN A 237 -6.55 -7.97 7.25
CA ASN A 237 -7.22 -7.05 6.33
C ASN A 237 -7.20 -5.60 6.82
N ASN A 238 -6.74 -4.69 5.96
CA ASN A 238 -7.13 -3.28 6.06
C ASN A 238 -8.54 -3.04 5.51
N TYR A 239 -9.54 -2.91 6.39
CA TYR A 239 -10.84 -2.36 6.02
C TYR A 239 -10.82 -0.82 6.07
N GLU A 240 -11.55 -0.17 5.16
CA GLU A 240 -11.87 1.25 5.31
C GLU A 240 -12.78 1.43 6.53
N TRP A 241 -12.19 1.61 7.71
CA TRP A 241 -12.94 2.03 8.87
C TRP A 241 -13.35 3.47 8.66
N VAL A 242 -14.65 3.72 8.46
CA VAL A 242 -15.23 5.01 8.80
C VAL A 242 -15.00 5.18 10.30
N ARG A 243 -13.88 5.79 10.68
CA ARG A 243 -13.67 6.30 12.04
C ARG A 243 -14.80 7.29 12.24
N TYR A 244 -15.88 6.85 12.89
CA TYR A 244 -16.82 7.76 13.48
C TYR A 244 -16.01 8.56 14.49
N THR A 245 -15.52 9.72 14.06
CA THR A 245 -15.12 10.76 15.00
C THR A 245 -16.42 11.11 15.70
N VAL A 246 -16.69 10.45 16.83
CA VAL A 246 -17.76 10.86 17.73
C VAL A 246 -17.32 12.22 18.26
N GLN A 247 -17.71 13.26 17.53
CA GLN A 247 -17.66 14.62 18.03
C GLN A 247 -18.60 14.65 19.23
N TRP A 248 -18.20 15.34 20.31
CA TRP A 248 -19.04 15.55 21.47
C TRP A 248 -20.39 16.15 21.04
N GLY A 249 -21.43 15.32 20.91
CA GLY A 249 -22.75 15.74 20.45
C GLY A 249 -23.52 14.74 19.59
N ASP A 250 -22.86 13.73 19.00
CA ASP A 250 -23.58 12.78 18.16
C ASP A 250 -24.41 11.80 19.01
N THR A 251 -25.72 11.82 18.78
CA THR A 251 -26.66 10.87 19.38
C THR A 251 -26.81 9.68 18.44
N LEU A 252 -26.41 8.51 18.90
CA LEU A 252 -26.67 7.25 18.23
C LEU A 252 -28.20 7.05 18.13
N SER A 253 -28.78 7.25 16.95
CA SER A 253 -30.11 6.72 16.65
C SER A 253 -29.97 5.24 16.29
N GLN A 254 -30.70 4.41 17.04
CA GLN A 254 -30.83 2.95 16.85
C GLN A 254 -31.33 2.57 15.46
#